data_AF-A0A142XQI0-F1
#
_entry.id   AF-A0A142XQI0-F1
#
_cell.length_a   1.000
_cell.length_b   1.000
_cell.length_c   1.000
_cell.angle_alpha   90.00
_cell.angle_beta   90.00
_cell.angle_gamma   90.00
#
_symmetry.space_group_name_H-M   'P 1'
#
loop_
_entity.id
_entity.type
_entity.pdbx_description
1 polymer ?
#
loop_
_entity_poly.entity_id
_entity_poly.type
_entity_poly.pdbx_seq_one_letter_code
_entity_poly.pdbx_strand_id
1 'polypeptide(L)'
;MADKLTQQILDALGRCAAEPIGLPLFAGKTEPGLFPNASSAKPAAQKCLADDLVRIVGTDAKNKTPRDLYGLTEKGWEFLLAAVNPKQVLEDFVRVLEARQGEIGELLSTARRMADSLQGLKDAVARVLPSVTAAKIQEPNSPAPFPKKEGGAEPEPSAPSALDFSPSPFRGGVGEGLLPEATAVLEMPATLAPAVLAYLADRSGPTDCPLPELFRALALTDSLTIGAFHDCLRQLHADGAVSFTAWAGPLYALPEPQYALLIGHGIAYYASLRS
;
A
#
# COMPACT_ATOMS: atom_id res chain seq x y z
N MET A 1 21.21 -39.67 18.24
CA MET A 1 20.50 -38.76 19.17
C MET A 1 21.10 -37.39 18.96
N ALA A 2 20.34 -36.40 18.48
CA ALA A 2 20.86 -35.06 18.28
C ALA A 2 21.01 -34.36 19.64
N ASP A 3 22.13 -33.68 19.86
CA ASP A 3 22.34 -32.87 21.05
C ASP A 3 21.24 -31.81 21.18
N LYS A 4 20.81 -31.55 22.43
CA LYS A 4 19.76 -30.58 22.76
C LYS A 4 20.04 -29.18 22.18
N LEU A 5 21.31 -28.80 22.13
CA LEU A 5 21.76 -27.54 21.55
C LEU A 5 21.54 -27.51 20.03
N THR A 6 21.84 -28.61 19.33
CA THR A 6 21.61 -28.73 17.89
C THR A 6 20.12 -28.65 17.56
N GLN A 7 19.27 -29.31 18.36
CA GLN A 7 17.81 -29.19 18.18
C GLN A 7 17.31 -27.75 18.35
N GLN A 8 17.80 -27.03 19.36
CA GLN A 8 17.46 -25.62 19.56
C GLN A 8 17.90 -24.72 18.39
N ILE A 9 19.04 -25.03 17.77
CA ILE A 9 19.51 -24.32 16.57
C ILE A 9 18.58 -24.62 15.40
N LEU A 10 18.26 -25.89 15.13
CA LEU A 10 17.39 -26.28 14.03
C LEU A 10 15.98 -25.68 14.15
N ASP A 11 15.40 -25.70 15.36
CA ASP A 11 14.10 -25.07 15.62
C ASP A 11 14.15 -23.55 15.35
N ALA A 12 15.23 -22.88 15.76
CA ALA A 12 15.41 -21.45 15.54
C ALA A 12 15.60 -21.13 14.05
N LEU A 13 16.42 -21.90 13.33
CA LEU A 13 16.64 -21.72 11.89
C LEU A 13 15.37 -22.02 11.09
N GLY A 14 14.58 -23.03 11.47
CA GLY A 14 13.27 -23.30 10.85
C GLY A 14 12.29 -22.14 11.00
N ARG A 15 12.23 -21.51 12.19
CA ARG A 15 11.44 -20.28 12.38
C ARG A 15 11.97 -19.10 11.58
N CYS A 16 13.30 -18.96 11.51
CA CYS A 16 13.95 -17.94 10.69
C CYS A 16 13.58 -18.08 9.21
N ALA A 17 13.57 -19.33 8.72
CA ALA A 17 13.21 -19.67 7.36
C ALA A 17 11.78 -19.23 7.04
N ALA A 18 10.84 -19.48 7.96
CA ALA A 18 9.43 -19.13 7.82
C ALA A 18 9.14 -17.61 7.88
N GLU A 19 10.08 -16.79 8.33
CA GLU A 19 9.91 -15.35 8.54
C GLU A 19 10.91 -14.54 7.70
N PRO A 20 10.58 -14.21 6.43
CA PRO A 20 11.53 -13.61 5.49
C PRO A 20 11.96 -12.17 5.85
N ILE A 21 11.16 -11.49 6.68
CA ILE A 21 11.46 -10.13 7.18
C ILE A 21 12.48 -10.18 8.34
N GLY A 22 12.75 -11.38 8.86
CA GLY A 22 13.63 -11.60 10.01
C GLY A 22 12.91 -11.48 11.35
N LEU A 23 13.48 -12.11 12.37
CA LEU A 23 12.96 -12.15 13.73
C LEU A 23 14.01 -11.60 14.72
N PRO A 24 13.59 -11.04 15.87
CA PRO A 24 14.54 -10.69 16.91
C PRO A 24 15.25 -11.95 17.42
N LEU A 25 16.52 -11.79 17.83
CA LEU A 25 17.32 -12.91 18.29
C LEU A 25 16.68 -13.65 19.48
N PHE A 26 16.09 -12.90 20.42
CA PHE A 26 15.37 -13.45 21.56
C PHE A 26 13.91 -12.99 21.56
N ALA A 27 13.03 -13.90 21.99
CA ALA A 27 11.60 -13.62 22.13
C ALA A 27 11.34 -12.47 23.12
N GLY A 28 10.39 -11.61 22.76
CA GLY A 28 9.84 -10.58 23.65
C GLY A 28 8.75 -11.15 24.56
N LYS A 29 8.09 -10.27 25.32
CA LYS A 29 6.90 -10.66 26.12
C LYS A 29 5.71 -11.06 25.25
N THR A 30 5.58 -10.42 24.10
CA THR A 30 4.44 -10.55 23.18
C THR A 30 4.87 -10.92 21.76
N GLU A 31 6.15 -10.83 21.46
CA GLU A 31 6.69 -11.05 20.11
C GLU A 31 7.54 -12.32 20.08
N PRO A 32 7.33 -13.21 19.11
CA PRO A 32 8.18 -14.37 18.92
C PRO A 32 9.58 -13.92 18.49
N GLY A 33 10.59 -14.66 18.92
CA GLY A 33 11.97 -14.49 18.47
C GLY A 33 12.56 -15.84 18.07
N LEU A 34 13.74 -15.81 17.46
CA LEU A 34 14.45 -17.01 17.03
C LEU A 34 14.65 -17.97 18.20
N PHE A 35 15.13 -17.42 19.32
CA PHE A 35 15.34 -18.16 20.55
C PHE A 35 14.36 -17.73 21.64
N PRO A 36 13.92 -18.66 22.51
CA PRO A 36 13.15 -18.28 23.69
C PRO A 36 14.01 -17.41 24.63
N ASN A 37 13.39 -16.51 25.38
CA ASN A 37 14.06 -15.69 26.38
C ASN A 37 14.37 -16.52 27.66
N ALA A 38 15.19 -17.55 27.48
CA ALA A 38 15.65 -18.45 28.53
C ALA A 38 17.17 -18.54 28.50
N SER A 39 17.80 -18.60 29.67
CA SER A 39 19.26 -18.71 29.78
C SER A 39 19.84 -19.90 29.03
N SER A 40 19.06 -20.98 28.88
CA SER A 40 19.43 -22.20 28.15
C SER A 40 19.57 -22.00 26.64
N ALA A 41 18.99 -20.94 26.06
CA ALA A 41 19.03 -20.69 24.63
C ALA A 41 20.19 -19.77 24.22
N LYS A 42 20.86 -19.12 25.19
CA LYS A 42 22.00 -18.22 24.92
C LYS A 42 23.16 -18.91 24.20
N PRO A 43 23.59 -20.14 24.57
CA PRO A 43 24.68 -20.82 23.87
C PRO A 43 24.32 -21.15 22.41
N ALA A 44 23.07 -21.52 22.14
CA ALA A 44 22.59 -21.80 20.79
C ALA A 44 22.57 -20.52 19.93
N ALA A 45 22.06 -19.41 20.49
CA ALA A 45 22.08 -18.11 19.82
C ALA A 45 23.50 -17.62 19.51
N GLN A 46 24.41 -17.73 20.48
CA GLN A 46 25.82 -17.38 20.30
C GLN A 46 26.49 -18.23 19.22
N LYS A 47 26.19 -19.53 19.19
CA LYS A 47 26.71 -20.43 18.16
C LYS A 47 26.20 -20.05 16.77
N CYS A 48 24.92 -19.75 16.60
CA CYS A 48 24.39 -19.30 15.31
C CYS A 48 25.06 -18.03 14.78
N LEU A 49 25.42 -17.10 15.67
CA LEU A 49 26.15 -15.89 15.30
C LEU A 49 27.63 -16.18 15.00
N ALA A 50 28.26 -17.02 15.81
CA ALA A 50 29.68 -17.39 15.64
C ALA A 50 29.93 -18.18 14.36
N ASP A 51 29.00 -19.08 14.01
CA ASP A 51 29.06 -19.93 12.82
C ASP A 51 28.47 -19.24 11.58
N ASP A 52 28.08 -17.95 11.69
CA ASP A 52 27.54 -17.14 10.59
C ASP A 52 26.31 -17.80 9.93
N LEU A 53 25.44 -18.42 10.73
CA LEU A 53 24.20 -19.07 10.28
C LEU A 53 23.04 -18.07 10.14
N VAL A 54 23.12 -16.96 10.87
CA VAL A 54 22.13 -15.88 10.84
C VAL A 54 22.83 -14.52 10.76
N ARG A 55 22.20 -13.57 10.08
CA ARG A 55 22.70 -12.20 9.92
C ARG A 55 21.60 -11.18 10.17
N ILE A 56 21.98 -9.95 10.45
CA ILE A 56 21.03 -8.84 10.57
C ILE A 56 20.51 -8.50 9.16
N VAL A 57 19.19 -8.54 8.98
CA VAL A 57 18.49 -8.21 7.74
C VAL A 57 17.79 -6.86 7.83
N GLY A 58 17.49 -6.40 9.05
CA GLY A 58 16.92 -5.09 9.29
C GLY A 58 16.88 -4.74 10.76
N THR A 59 16.29 -3.59 11.07
CA THR A 59 16.05 -3.15 12.43
C THR A 59 14.57 -2.85 12.60
N ASP A 60 13.95 -3.42 13.62
CA ASP A 60 12.57 -3.11 13.96
C ASP A 60 12.50 -1.75 14.67
N ALA A 61 11.92 -0.77 13.98
CA ALA A 61 11.68 0.57 14.50
C ALA A 61 10.35 0.69 15.26
N LYS A 62 9.52 -0.37 15.31
CA LYS A 62 8.20 -0.31 15.97
C LYS A 62 8.31 -0.26 17.50
N ASN A 63 9.42 -0.71 18.06
CA ASN A 63 9.65 -0.76 19.49
C ASN A 63 10.49 0.44 19.99
N LYS A 64 10.19 0.91 21.22
CA LYS A 64 10.86 2.06 21.87
C LYS A 64 12.39 1.92 21.94
N THR A 65 12.88 0.69 21.86
CA THR A 65 14.27 0.35 21.64
C THR A 65 14.38 -0.37 20.29
N PRO A 66 15.16 0.13 19.32
CA PRO A 66 15.37 -0.56 18.07
C PRO A 66 16.00 -1.93 18.34
N ARG A 67 15.44 -2.97 17.70
CA ARG A 67 15.94 -4.34 17.80
C ARG A 67 16.39 -4.82 16.44
N ASP A 68 17.53 -5.49 16.40
CA ASP A 68 18.01 -6.11 15.18
C ASP A 68 17.15 -7.33 14.83
N LEU A 69 16.74 -7.41 13.57
CA LEU A 69 16.02 -8.52 12.97
C LEU A 69 17.03 -9.40 12.25
N TYR A 70 16.99 -10.69 12.56
CA TYR A 70 17.92 -11.68 12.05
C TYR A 70 17.23 -12.58 11.03
N GLY A 71 17.89 -12.80 9.91
CA GLY A 71 17.50 -13.73 8.84
C GLY A 71 18.60 -14.75 8.56
N LEU A 72 18.24 -15.83 7.85
CA LEU A 72 19.18 -16.88 7.47
C LEU A 72 20.25 -16.37 6.48
N THR A 73 21.48 -16.82 6.70
CA THR A 73 22.55 -16.75 5.69
C THR A 73 22.49 -17.97 4.77
N GLU A 74 23.27 -17.97 3.70
CA GLU A 74 23.43 -19.13 2.82
C GLU A 74 23.95 -20.36 3.59
N LYS A 75 24.92 -20.17 4.49
CA LYS A 75 25.40 -21.23 5.39
C LYS A 75 24.32 -21.73 6.34
N GLY A 76 23.48 -20.83 6.85
CA GLY A 76 22.32 -21.18 7.68
C GLY A 76 21.34 -22.09 6.93
N TRP A 77 21.09 -21.79 5.65
CA TRP A 77 20.27 -22.61 4.77
C TRP A 77 20.88 -23.98 4.50
N GLU A 78 22.16 -24.03 4.14
CA GLU A 78 22.87 -25.30 3.93
C GLU A 78 22.85 -26.16 5.19
N PHE A 79 23.11 -25.56 6.36
CA PHE A 79 23.07 -26.26 7.63
C PHE A 79 21.68 -26.82 7.94
N LEU A 80 20.63 -26.03 7.72
CA LEU A 80 19.25 -26.46 7.93
C LEU A 80 18.86 -27.60 6.99
N LEU A 81 19.17 -27.49 5.70
CA LEU A 81 18.83 -28.50 4.69
C LEU A 81 19.65 -29.79 4.81
N ALA A 82 20.89 -29.70 5.31
CA ALA A 82 21.71 -30.88 5.59
C ALA A 82 21.21 -31.66 6.81
N ALA A 83 20.66 -30.97 7.80
CA ALA A 83 20.22 -31.57 9.06
C ALA A 83 18.74 -32.00 9.07
N VAL A 84 17.90 -31.36 8.26
CA VAL A 84 16.45 -31.56 8.23
C VAL A 84 16.05 -32.18 6.88
N ASN A 85 15.10 -33.13 6.92
CA ASN A 85 14.52 -33.66 5.69
C ASN A 85 13.87 -32.50 4.91
N PRO A 86 14.25 -32.24 3.64
CA PRO A 86 13.76 -31.09 2.88
C PRO A 86 12.22 -31.08 2.77
N LYS A 87 11.58 -32.25 2.84
CA LYS A 87 10.12 -32.36 2.87
C LYS A 87 9.50 -31.69 4.10
N GLN A 88 10.11 -31.85 5.28
CA GLN A 88 9.61 -31.26 6.52
C GLN A 88 9.67 -29.73 6.47
N VAL A 89 10.77 -29.18 5.94
CA VAL A 89 10.93 -27.72 5.77
C VAL A 89 9.84 -27.17 4.84
N LEU A 90 9.54 -27.85 3.74
CA LEU A 90 8.45 -27.46 2.84
C LEU A 90 7.07 -27.56 3.49
N GLU A 91 6.81 -28.61 4.27
CA GLU A 91 5.55 -28.75 5.02
C GLU A 91 5.37 -27.63 6.05
N ASP A 92 6.45 -27.22 6.73
CA ASP A 92 6.43 -26.10 7.67
C ASP A 92 6.20 -24.77 6.93
N PHE A 93 6.81 -24.57 5.76
CA PHE A 93 6.55 -23.42 4.89
C PHE A 93 5.09 -23.33 4.45
N VAL A 94 4.52 -24.43 3.98
CA VAL A 94 3.11 -24.49 3.56
C VAL A 94 2.21 -24.15 4.75
N ARG A 95 2.48 -24.70 5.94
CA ARG A 95 1.71 -24.40 7.14
C ARG A 95 1.74 -22.91 7.51
N VAL A 96 2.90 -22.26 7.38
CA VAL A 96 3.02 -20.81 7.63
C VAL A 96 2.26 -19.99 6.57
N LEU A 97 2.34 -20.40 5.30
CA LEU A 97 1.58 -19.74 4.23
C LEU A 97 0.07 -19.88 4.42
N GLU A 98 -0.43 -21.06 4.81
CA GLU A 98 -1.84 -21.29 5.11
C GLU A 98 -2.31 -20.45 6.30
N ALA A 99 -1.51 -20.37 7.37
CA ALA A 99 -1.81 -19.52 8.53
C ALA A 99 -1.92 -18.04 8.13
N ARG A 100 -0.94 -17.53 7.38
CA ARG A 100 -0.95 -16.14 6.87
C ARG A 100 -2.12 -15.88 5.92
N GLN A 101 -2.47 -16.84 5.08
CA GLN A 101 -3.64 -16.73 4.20
C GLN A 101 -4.93 -16.59 5.02
N GLY A 102 -5.06 -17.32 6.13
CA GLY A 102 -6.15 -17.17 7.09
C GLY A 102 -6.23 -15.76 7.68
N GLU A 103 -5.11 -15.24 8.18
CA GLU A 103 -5.02 -13.88 8.74
C GLU A 103 -5.41 -12.80 7.73
N ILE A 104 -4.95 -12.92 6.47
CA ILE A 104 -5.34 -12.01 5.38
C ILE A 104 -6.85 -12.10 5.11
N GLY A 105 -7.41 -13.30 5.14
CA GLY A 105 -8.85 -13.51 5.01
C GLY A 105 -9.66 -12.78 6.09
N GLU A 106 -9.21 -12.86 7.35
CA GLU A 106 -9.83 -12.15 8.47
C GLU A 106 -9.71 -10.63 8.31
N LEU A 107 -8.53 -10.13 7.90
CA LEU A 107 -8.31 -8.71 7.65
C LEU A 107 -9.22 -8.17 6.54
N LEU A 108 -9.36 -8.91 5.44
CA LEU A 108 -10.27 -8.57 4.36
C LEU A 108 -11.74 -8.58 4.81
N SER A 109 -12.14 -9.55 5.62
CA SER A 109 -13.50 -9.59 6.18
C SER A 109 -13.78 -8.36 7.05
N THR A 110 -12.80 -7.93 7.85
CA THR A 110 -12.88 -6.73 8.69
C THR A 110 -12.98 -5.47 7.83
N ALA A 111 -12.13 -5.36 6.80
CA ALA A 111 -12.15 -4.23 5.87
C ALA A 111 -13.49 -4.10 5.12
N ARG A 112 -14.08 -5.22 4.67
CA ARG A 112 -15.41 -5.25 4.05
C ARG A 112 -16.49 -4.76 5.02
N ARG A 113 -16.48 -5.25 6.26
CA ARG A 113 -17.41 -4.78 7.29
C ARG A 113 -17.30 -3.27 7.55
N MET A 114 -16.08 -2.73 7.55
CA MET A 114 -15.87 -1.29 7.69
C MET A 114 -16.42 -0.52 6.48
N ALA A 115 -16.22 -1.02 5.26
CA ALA A 115 -16.76 -0.42 4.05
C ALA A 115 -18.31 -0.39 4.05
N ASP A 116 -18.94 -1.50 4.45
CA ASP A 116 -20.40 -1.59 4.57
C ASP A 116 -20.94 -0.61 5.61
N SER A 117 -20.25 -0.48 6.76
CA SER A 117 -20.62 0.49 7.80
C SER A 117 -20.52 1.94 7.30
N LEU A 118 -19.47 2.27 6.54
CA LEU A 118 -19.31 3.60 5.96
C LEU A 118 -20.38 3.88 4.91
N GLN A 119 -20.76 2.87 4.12
CA GLN A 119 -21.83 3.00 3.14
C GLN A 119 -23.19 3.22 3.83
N GLY A 120 -23.49 2.46 4.89
CA GLY A 120 -24.70 2.66 5.69
C GLY A 120 -24.78 4.05 6.32
N LEU A 121 -23.64 4.61 6.77
CA LEU A 121 -23.56 5.97 7.28
C LEU A 121 -23.87 7.00 6.17
N LYS A 122 -23.31 6.83 4.97
CA LYS A 122 -23.61 7.69 3.82
C LYS A 122 -25.09 7.68 3.48
N ASP A 123 -25.71 6.51 3.46
CA ASP A 123 -27.14 6.37 3.16
C ASP A 123 -28.02 7.03 4.23
N ALA A 124 -27.65 6.91 5.50
CA ALA A 124 -28.33 7.60 6.59
C ALA A 124 -28.23 9.12 6.46
N VAL A 125 -27.04 9.64 6.17
CA VAL A 125 -26.83 11.08 5.91
C VAL A 125 -27.67 11.54 4.72
N ALA A 126 -27.69 10.77 3.63
CA ALA A 126 -28.49 11.09 2.44
C ALA A 126 -30.01 11.15 2.72
N ARG A 127 -30.52 10.34 3.66
CA ARG A 127 -31.93 10.41 4.09
C ARG A 127 -32.24 11.61 4.98
N VAL A 128 -31.29 12.03 5.80
CA VAL A 128 -31.49 13.13 6.77
C VAL A 128 -31.26 14.49 6.12
N LEU A 129 -30.35 14.59 5.15
CA LEU A 129 -29.99 15.84 4.48
C LEU A 129 -31.22 16.63 3.98
N PRO A 130 -32.19 16.02 3.26
CA PRO A 130 -33.37 16.72 2.75
C PRO A 130 -34.21 17.37 3.86
N SER A 131 -34.39 16.68 4.98
CA SER A 131 -35.17 17.16 6.13
C SER A 131 -34.49 18.35 6.82
N VAL A 132 -33.16 18.36 6.91
CA VAL A 132 -32.41 19.46 7.51
C VAL A 132 -32.36 20.67 6.58
N THR A 133 -32.27 20.46 5.26
CA THR A 133 -32.35 21.55 4.27
C THR A 133 -33.74 22.17 4.18
N ALA A 134 -34.81 21.38 4.26
CA ALA A 134 -36.19 21.88 4.24
C ALA A 134 -36.53 22.68 5.51
N ALA A 135 -36.09 22.22 6.69
CA ALA A 135 -36.31 22.92 7.95
C ALA A 135 -35.61 24.29 8.03
N LYS A 136 -34.52 24.50 7.27
CA LYS A 136 -33.77 25.76 7.25
C LYS A 136 -34.35 26.81 6.30
N ILE A 137 -35.23 26.43 5.37
CA ILE A 137 -35.89 27.33 4.41
C ILE A 137 -37.26 27.83 4.93
N GLN A 138 -37.83 27.20 5.97
CA GLN A 138 -38.94 27.80 6.72
C GLN A 138 -38.41 28.86 7.71
N GLU A 139 -38.09 30.03 7.16
CA GLU A 139 -38.10 31.26 7.93
C GLU A 139 -39.54 31.46 8.46
N PRO A 140 -39.76 31.60 9.77
CA PRO A 140 -41.10 31.71 10.34
C PRO A 140 -41.75 33.01 9.85
N ASN A 141 -42.85 32.81 9.12
CA ASN A 141 -43.83 33.80 8.68
C ASN A 141 -43.89 35.05 9.59
N SER A 142 -43.57 36.21 9.02
CA SER A 142 -43.58 37.50 9.74
C SER A 142 -44.96 37.79 10.35
N PRO A 143 -45.08 38.09 11.66
CA PRO A 143 -46.34 38.54 12.24
C PRO A 143 -46.67 39.97 11.79
N ALA A 144 -47.84 40.07 11.15
CA ALA A 144 -48.75 41.20 10.84
C ALA A 144 -48.29 42.68 10.98
N PRO A 145 -48.81 43.57 10.09
CA PRO A 145 -48.57 45.01 10.11
C PRO A 145 -49.30 45.70 11.28
N PHE A 146 -48.58 46.51 12.06
CA PHE A 146 -49.16 47.36 13.09
C PHE A 146 -50.06 48.46 12.49
N PRO A 147 -51.19 48.81 13.13
CA PRO A 147 -52.03 49.92 12.69
C PRO A 147 -51.38 51.27 13.01
N LYS A 148 -51.40 52.16 12.03
CA LYS A 148 -50.94 53.55 12.12
C LYS A 148 -51.72 54.31 13.19
N LYS A 149 -51.03 54.86 14.18
CA LYS A 149 -51.56 55.92 15.04
C LYS A 149 -50.97 57.25 14.57
N GLU A 150 -51.86 58.10 14.05
CA GLU A 150 -51.61 59.49 13.69
C GLU A 150 -51.04 60.28 14.87
N GLY A 151 -50.14 61.22 14.55
CA GLY A 151 -50.00 62.43 15.33
C GLY A 151 -48.56 62.81 15.72
N GLY A 152 -48.00 63.76 14.97
CA GLY A 152 -47.36 64.92 15.60
C GLY A 152 -45.84 65.05 15.53
N ALA A 153 -45.41 65.88 14.58
CA ALA A 153 -44.33 66.87 14.65
C ALA A 153 -42.84 66.43 14.70
N GLU A 154 -42.19 66.73 13.56
CA GLU A 154 -40.79 67.09 13.27
C GLU A 154 -40.04 67.94 14.33
N PRO A 155 -38.69 68.15 14.26
CA PRO A 155 -37.80 68.00 13.09
C PRO A 155 -36.42 67.32 13.29
N GLU A 156 -35.78 67.06 12.15
CA GLU A 156 -34.34 66.97 11.83
C GLU A 156 -33.39 67.97 12.56
N PRO A 157 -32.04 67.96 12.36
CA PRO A 157 -31.13 67.00 11.69
C PRO A 157 -29.84 66.69 12.49
N SER A 158 -29.10 65.62 12.14
CA SER A 158 -27.61 65.63 12.06
C SER A 158 -27.04 64.29 11.58
N ALA A 159 -26.36 64.35 10.43
CA ALA A 159 -25.44 63.34 9.89
C ALA A 159 -24.05 63.41 10.59
N PRO A 160 -22.99 62.76 10.08
CA PRO A 160 -22.75 61.32 9.89
C PRO A 160 -21.41 60.87 10.53
N SER A 161 -21.20 59.55 10.71
CA SER A 161 -19.87 58.88 10.69
C SER A 161 -20.11 57.36 10.75
N ALA A 162 -19.89 56.57 9.71
CA ALA A 162 -18.66 56.25 9.00
C ALA A 162 -17.75 55.24 9.74
N LEU A 163 -17.56 54.09 9.07
CA LEU A 163 -16.45 53.14 9.15
C LEU A 163 -16.42 52.15 10.33
N ASP A 164 -16.67 50.87 10.04
CA ASP A 164 -15.62 49.85 10.25
C ASP A 164 -15.91 48.58 9.41
N PHE A 165 -15.28 48.49 8.24
CA PHE A 165 -15.09 47.23 7.53
C PHE A 165 -13.67 46.78 7.81
N SER A 166 -13.52 45.72 8.61
CA SER A 166 -12.23 45.11 8.92
C SER A 166 -11.76 44.19 7.78
N PRO A 167 -10.58 44.40 7.17
CA PRO A 167 -10.01 43.52 6.16
C PRO A 167 -9.06 42.47 6.75
N SER A 168 -9.16 41.25 6.24
CA SER A 168 -8.20 40.17 6.49
C SER A 168 -6.85 40.44 5.81
N PRO A 169 -5.71 40.15 6.46
CA PRO A 169 -4.41 40.32 5.86
C PRO A 169 -4.05 39.13 4.95
N PHE A 170 -4.08 39.38 3.64
CA PHE A 170 -3.25 38.69 2.66
C PHE A 170 -1.77 39.05 2.92
N ARG A 171 -0.91 38.04 3.14
CA ARG A 171 0.54 38.20 3.08
C ARG A 171 1.06 37.47 1.85
N GLY A 172 1.30 38.23 0.79
CA GLY A 172 2.09 37.81 -0.36
C GLY A 172 3.57 37.67 0.01
N GLY A 173 4.19 36.61 -0.48
CA GLY A 173 5.63 36.42 -0.54
C GLY A 173 6.00 36.14 -1.99
N VAL A 174 6.65 37.12 -2.61
CA VAL A 174 7.17 37.12 -3.98
C VAL A 174 8.44 36.28 -4.03
N GLY A 175 8.53 35.40 -5.03
CA GLY A 175 9.71 34.61 -5.35
C GLY A 175 9.73 34.33 -6.84
N GLU A 176 10.19 35.33 -7.60
CA GLU A 176 10.58 35.25 -9.00
C GLU A 176 11.66 34.18 -9.21
N GLY A 177 11.56 33.46 -10.33
CA GLY A 177 12.74 32.95 -11.03
C GLY A 177 12.73 31.46 -11.37
N LEU A 178 12.70 31.20 -12.68
CA LEU A 178 13.26 30.03 -13.37
C LEU A 178 12.39 28.76 -13.47
N LEU A 179 11.63 28.69 -14.56
CA LEU A 179 11.56 27.49 -15.41
C LEU A 179 12.74 27.51 -16.40
N PRO A 180 13.07 26.42 -17.10
CA PRO A 180 12.86 24.99 -16.85
C PRO A 180 14.20 24.22 -16.97
N GLU A 181 14.14 22.88 -17.02
CA GLU A 181 15.23 21.91 -17.25
C GLU A 181 15.80 21.23 -16.01
N ALA A 182 15.15 20.14 -15.63
CA ALA A 182 15.82 18.84 -15.63
C ALA A 182 14.70 17.79 -15.58
N THR A 183 14.44 17.21 -16.74
CA THR A 183 13.79 15.91 -16.88
C THR A 183 14.48 14.97 -15.90
N ALA A 184 13.88 14.74 -14.74
CA ALA A 184 14.26 13.61 -13.91
C ALA A 184 13.91 12.39 -14.74
N VAL A 185 14.91 11.88 -15.46
CA VAL A 185 14.92 10.51 -15.93
C VAL A 185 14.74 9.72 -14.65
N LEU A 186 13.49 9.28 -14.41
CA LEU A 186 13.21 8.21 -13.47
C LEU A 186 14.08 7.07 -13.97
N GLU A 187 15.22 6.86 -13.30
CA GLU A 187 16.06 5.71 -13.55
C GLU A 187 15.14 4.51 -13.39
N MET A 188 14.75 3.93 -14.53
CA MET A 188 14.07 2.66 -14.57
C MET A 188 14.96 1.70 -13.78
N PRO A 189 14.41 0.89 -12.86
CA PRO A 189 15.17 -0.23 -12.36
C PRO A 189 15.61 -1.01 -13.59
N ALA A 190 16.92 -1.08 -13.84
CA ALA A 190 17.52 -1.59 -15.08
C ALA A 190 17.09 -3.04 -15.41
N THR A 191 16.40 -3.68 -14.47
CA THR A 191 15.88 -5.05 -14.48
C THR A 191 14.41 -5.17 -14.91
N LEU A 192 13.62 -4.09 -14.99
CA LEU A 192 12.17 -4.19 -15.23
C LEU A 192 11.82 -4.63 -16.66
N ALA A 193 12.43 -3.99 -17.66
CA ALA A 193 12.21 -4.32 -19.07
C ALA A 193 12.52 -5.80 -19.39
N PRO A 194 13.69 -6.36 -19.02
CA PRO A 194 13.95 -7.78 -19.27
C PRO A 194 13.01 -8.70 -18.47
N ALA A 195 12.56 -8.31 -17.27
CA ALA A 195 11.58 -9.09 -16.51
C ALA A 195 10.21 -9.14 -17.19
N VAL A 196 9.74 -8.03 -17.77
CA VAL A 196 8.50 -7.99 -18.57
C VAL A 196 8.58 -8.95 -19.74
N LEU A 197 9.68 -8.89 -20.51
CA LEU A 197 9.87 -9.73 -21.69
C LEU A 197 9.98 -11.21 -21.31
N ALA A 198 10.71 -11.54 -20.25
CA ALA A 198 10.84 -12.90 -19.75
C ALA A 198 9.49 -13.47 -19.31
N TYR A 199 8.67 -12.69 -18.60
CA TYR A 199 7.34 -13.11 -18.18
C TYR A 199 6.40 -13.35 -19.37
N LEU A 200 6.40 -12.45 -20.36
CA LEU A 200 5.59 -12.62 -21.57
C LEU A 200 6.08 -13.78 -22.44
N ALA A 201 7.38 -14.10 -22.43
CA ALA A 201 7.96 -15.24 -23.15
C ALA A 201 7.61 -16.58 -22.51
N ASP A 202 7.63 -16.65 -21.18
CA ASP A 202 7.27 -17.86 -20.43
C ASP A 202 5.77 -18.17 -20.50
N ARG A 203 4.95 -17.13 -20.71
CA ARG A 203 3.51 -17.26 -20.88
C ARG A 203 3.13 -17.88 -22.22
N SER A 204 3.18 -19.20 -22.29
CA SER A 204 2.69 -19.99 -23.43
C SER A 204 1.17 -20.17 -23.37
N GLY A 205 0.40 -19.13 -23.73
CA GLY A 205 -1.07 -19.16 -23.77
C GLY A 205 -1.66 -18.55 -25.06
N PRO A 206 -2.87 -18.97 -25.48
CA PRO A 206 -3.51 -18.47 -26.71
C PRO A 206 -4.09 -17.06 -26.59
N THR A 207 -4.10 -16.47 -25.39
CA THR A 207 -4.70 -15.17 -25.10
C THR A 207 -3.66 -14.19 -24.57
N ASP A 208 -3.75 -12.94 -25.03
CA ASP A 208 -2.90 -11.84 -24.55
C ASP A 208 -2.96 -11.69 -23.01
N CYS A 209 -1.86 -11.22 -22.42
CA CYS A 209 -1.73 -11.04 -20.97
C CYS A 209 -2.42 -9.75 -20.50
N PRO A 210 -3.38 -9.80 -19.55
CA PRO A 210 -3.99 -8.59 -19.02
C PRO A 210 -2.99 -7.81 -18.15
N LEU A 211 -2.93 -6.48 -18.32
CA LEU A 211 -1.97 -5.61 -17.64
C LEU A 211 -1.98 -5.71 -16.09
N PRO A 212 -3.12 -5.88 -15.39
CA PRO A 212 -3.11 -6.08 -13.95
C PRO A 212 -2.39 -7.36 -13.51
N GLU A 213 -2.47 -8.42 -14.31
CA GLU A 213 -1.79 -9.69 -14.02
C GLU A 213 -0.27 -9.54 -14.19
N LEU A 214 0.15 -8.91 -15.29
CA LEU A 214 1.55 -8.59 -15.54
C LEU A 214 2.14 -7.73 -14.41
N PHE A 215 1.43 -6.68 -13.98
CA PHE A 215 1.88 -5.83 -12.88
C PHE A 215 2.07 -6.62 -11.59
N ARG A 216 1.09 -7.46 -11.21
CA ARG A 216 1.17 -8.28 -9.99
C ARG A 216 2.33 -9.26 -10.04
N ALA A 217 2.59 -9.89 -11.18
CA ALA A 217 3.72 -10.80 -11.32
C ALA A 217 5.08 -10.12 -11.08
N LEU A 218 5.23 -8.88 -11.56
CA LEU A 218 6.46 -8.09 -11.43
C LEU A 218 6.59 -7.39 -10.07
N ALA A 219 5.46 -7.05 -9.43
CA ALA A 219 5.43 -6.42 -8.11
C ALA A 219 5.75 -7.40 -6.95
N LEU A 220 5.89 -8.71 -7.24
CA LEU A 220 6.32 -9.70 -6.25
C LEU A 220 7.82 -9.60 -5.94
N THR A 221 8.62 -9.13 -6.89
CA THR A 221 10.08 -9.06 -6.79
C THR A 221 10.61 -7.72 -6.32
N ASP A 222 9.89 -6.61 -6.58
CA ASP A 222 10.33 -5.25 -6.27
C ASP A 222 9.15 -4.33 -5.90
N SER A 223 9.42 -3.22 -5.20
CA SER A 223 8.45 -2.16 -4.90
C SER A 223 8.10 -1.36 -6.17
N LEU A 224 7.41 -2.00 -7.11
CA LEU A 224 7.04 -1.44 -8.40
C LEU A 224 5.84 -0.50 -8.27
N THR A 225 5.99 0.73 -8.77
CA THR A 225 4.86 1.68 -8.87
C THR A 225 4.14 1.53 -10.20
N ILE A 226 2.85 1.87 -10.24
CA ILE A 226 2.06 1.85 -11.49
C ILE A 226 2.67 2.79 -12.54
N GLY A 227 3.19 3.95 -12.13
CA GLY A 227 3.85 4.90 -13.04
C GLY A 227 5.07 4.30 -13.73
N ALA A 228 6.00 3.74 -12.95
CA ALA A 228 7.20 3.08 -13.49
C ALA A 228 6.86 1.88 -14.38
N PHE A 229 5.85 1.11 -14.01
CA PHE A 229 5.34 0.03 -14.86
C PHE A 229 4.84 0.55 -16.21
N HIS A 230 4.01 1.59 -16.20
CA HIS A 230 3.48 2.20 -17.42
C HIS A 230 4.55 2.83 -18.30
N ASP A 231 5.55 3.48 -17.70
CA ASP A 231 6.67 4.06 -18.45
C ASP A 231 7.51 2.99 -19.15
N CYS A 232 7.80 1.87 -18.46
CA CYS A 232 8.49 0.73 -19.05
C CYS A 232 7.70 0.11 -20.21
N LEU A 233 6.38 -0.06 -20.05
CA LEU A 233 5.51 -0.57 -21.11
C LEU A 233 5.48 0.36 -22.33
N ARG A 234 5.43 1.68 -22.13
CA ARG A 234 5.52 2.65 -23.22
C ARG A 234 6.85 2.54 -23.97
N GLN A 235 7.95 2.39 -23.23
CA GLN A 235 9.29 2.24 -23.81
C GLN A 235 9.39 0.94 -24.62
N LEU A 236 9.00 -0.21 -24.07
CA LEU A 236 9.01 -1.50 -24.76
C LEU A 236 8.15 -1.51 -26.03
N HIS A 237 7.04 -0.78 -26.04
CA HIS A 237 6.20 -0.63 -27.22
C HIS A 237 6.83 0.32 -28.26
N ALA A 238 7.46 1.41 -27.83
CA ALA A 238 8.22 2.28 -28.72
C ALA A 238 9.39 1.53 -29.39
N ASP A 239 10.04 0.63 -28.63
CA ASP A 239 11.11 -0.25 -29.12
C ASP A 239 10.57 -1.43 -29.95
N GLY A 240 9.26 -1.60 -30.03
CA GLY A 240 8.59 -2.64 -30.81
C GLY A 240 8.72 -4.05 -30.23
N ALA A 241 9.10 -4.20 -28.97
CA ALA A 241 9.27 -5.50 -28.30
C ALA A 241 7.93 -6.09 -27.80
N VAL A 242 6.95 -5.23 -27.50
CA VAL A 242 5.64 -5.62 -26.96
C VAL A 242 4.52 -5.01 -27.81
N SER A 243 3.50 -5.81 -28.12
CA SER A 243 2.24 -5.37 -28.72
C SER A 243 1.16 -5.21 -27.66
N PHE A 244 0.30 -4.20 -27.84
CA PHE A 244 -0.84 -3.96 -26.98
C PHE A 244 -2.16 -4.17 -27.71
N THR A 245 -3.07 -4.91 -27.08
CA THR A 245 -4.43 -5.11 -27.58
C THR A 245 -5.39 -4.19 -26.84
N ALA A 246 -6.20 -3.47 -27.63
CA ALA A 246 -7.20 -2.55 -27.12
C ALA A 246 -8.31 -3.29 -26.38
N TRP A 247 -8.86 -2.65 -25.34
CA TRP A 247 -10.06 -3.14 -24.66
C TRP A 247 -11.27 -3.09 -25.61
N ALA A 248 -11.91 -4.23 -25.83
CA ALA A 248 -13.05 -4.37 -26.73
C ALA A 248 -14.41 -4.07 -26.07
N GLY A 249 -14.46 -3.96 -24.74
CA GLY A 249 -15.69 -3.71 -23.99
C GLY A 249 -16.00 -2.23 -23.76
N PRO A 250 -17.14 -1.90 -23.15
CA PRO A 250 -17.41 -0.54 -22.72
C PRO A 250 -16.49 -0.13 -21.56
N LEU A 251 -16.20 1.17 -21.45
CA LEU A 251 -15.25 1.71 -20.46
C LEU A 251 -15.70 1.48 -19.01
N TYR A 252 -17.01 1.48 -18.74
CA TYR A 252 -17.55 1.19 -17.42
C TYR A 252 -17.42 -0.28 -16.98
N ALA A 253 -17.13 -1.18 -17.92
CA ALA A 253 -16.93 -2.61 -17.65
C ALA A 253 -15.44 -2.98 -17.56
N LEU A 254 -14.54 -2.00 -17.69
CA LEU A 254 -13.09 -2.21 -17.64
C LEU A 254 -12.68 -2.62 -16.23
N PRO A 255 -12.17 -3.85 -16.03
CA PRO A 255 -11.74 -4.29 -14.71
C PRO A 255 -10.44 -3.58 -14.32
N GLU A 256 -10.37 -3.06 -13.09
CA GLU A 256 -9.15 -2.41 -12.56
C GLU A 256 -8.56 -1.35 -13.53
N PRO A 257 -9.33 -0.29 -13.87
CA PRO A 257 -8.98 0.66 -14.92
C PRO A 257 -7.64 1.38 -14.70
N GLN A 258 -7.15 1.44 -13.47
CA GLN A 258 -5.86 2.04 -13.13
C GLN A 258 -4.64 1.39 -13.81
N TYR A 259 -4.76 0.14 -14.27
CA TYR A 259 -3.66 -0.55 -14.97
C TYR A 259 -3.71 -0.38 -16.48
N ALA A 260 -4.86 0.06 -17.02
CA ALA A 260 -5.02 0.25 -18.44
C ALA A 260 -4.10 1.37 -18.94
N LEU A 261 -3.54 1.18 -20.14
CA LEU A 261 -2.58 2.10 -20.72
C LEU A 261 -3.22 2.88 -21.86
N LEU A 262 -3.00 4.19 -21.90
CA LEU A 262 -3.36 4.98 -23.07
C LEU A 262 -2.23 4.88 -24.11
N ILE A 263 -2.52 4.27 -25.26
CA ILE A 263 -1.61 4.21 -26.42
C ILE A 263 -2.28 4.92 -27.59
N GLY A 264 -1.72 6.06 -27.98
CA GLY A 264 -2.34 6.94 -28.97
C GLY A 264 -3.73 7.41 -28.51
N HIS A 265 -4.77 6.95 -29.21
CA HIS A 265 -6.17 7.29 -28.92
C HIS A 265 -6.95 6.12 -28.31
N GLY A 266 -6.31 4.97 -28.07
CA GLY A 266 -6.94 3.76 -27.57
C GLY A 266 -6.53 3.41 -26.15
N ILE A 267 -7.43 2.70 -25.45
CA ILE A 267 -7.14 2.12 -24.14
C ILE A 267 -6.67 0.68 -24.37
N ALA A 268 -5.39 0.45 -24.14
CA ALA A 268 -4.78 -0.86 -24.11
C ALA A 268 -5.01 -1.53 -22.75
N TYR A 269 -5.36 -2.81 -22.78
CA TYR A 269 -5.56 -3.60 -21.56
C TYR A 269 -4.84 -4.94 -21.56
N TYR A 270 -4.40 -5.41 -22.73
CA TYR A 270 -3.64 -6.64 -22.85
C TYR A 270 -2.30 -6.39 -23.55
N ALA A 271 -1.30 -7.18 -23.18
CA ALA A 271 0.05 -7.14 -23.71
C ALA A 271 0.47 -8.53 -24.21
N SER A 272 1.23 -8.55 -25.29
CA SER A 272 1.83 -9.75 -25.86
C SER A 272 3.20 -9.44 -26.44
N LEU A 273 4.06 -10.45 -26.55
CA LEU A 273 5.32 -10.29 -27.29
C LEU A 273 5.01 -10.07 -28.75
N ARG A 274 5.70 -9.09 -29.34
CA ARG A 274 5.65 -8.89 -30.77
C ARG A 274 6.52 -9.94 -31.44
N SER A 275 5.91 -10.80 -32.27
CA SER A 275 6.61 -11.77 -33.12
C SER A 275 7.11 -11.15 -34.43
#